data_AF-A0A7V4AXX4-F1
#
_entry.id   AF-A0A7V4AXX4-F1
#
_cell.length_a   1.000
_cell.length_b   1.000
_cell.length_c   1.000
_cell.angle_alpha   90.00
_cell.angle_beta   90.00
_cell.angle_gamma   90.00
#
_symmetry.space_group_name_H-M   'P 1'
#
loop_
_entity.id
_entity.type
_entity.pdbx_description
1 polymer ?
#
loop_
_entity_poly.entity_id
_entity_poly.type
_entity_poly.pdbx_seq_one_letter_code
_entity_poly.pdbx_strand_id
1 'polypeptide(L)'
;MHKSRLRVAIILAAVSALLCAPCSAAQKRTLKRVLDPVIVTGAQIPAFKGADIDSLRVYAEKNGKLSPVPFQIDERGPDGNFVFKGGKDSDNGRLDANDELVFMASDAGGTADKKAWPKGVSKSAAVEIRDPVDGGKAWVYIFSFKGKAPARSERDYAGCTSGCNRIDAYCYEAGFSRRAPMAFDNLTIKKTCNGPGKDAMDRLKVRFHGETKLKIVIDRHEEDFTSKVAGVIDGPVRVIRSTENRMALVGRLPTPSSVSEQIYYADSFVFPIIVNVPVSLDTFMNDTWLRVTSESAYPPKTRFYNSRNKKGVLIDGKMSEEEKNLDAGSYNWQVVAFDDPPVTGAWLNRLDFDKKKTPARIELYYMDDINVKDPPDEYPGQIGNLGYYLKDVHRLGAGHHVLSTIMYAIPSYKPGDESTVMNVVDKPLKVTVK
;
A
#
# COMPACT_ATOMS: atom_id res chain seq x y z
N MET A 1 11.58 7.39 94.97
CA MET A 1 11.45 7.48 93.49
C MET A 1 12.79 7.23 92.83
N HIS A 2 13.09 6.01 92.37
CA HIS A 2 14.10 5.75 91.33
C HIS A 2 13.74 4.43 90.64
N LYS A 3 13.49 4.50 89.32
CA LYS A 3 12.90 3.45 88.50
C LYS A 3 13.96 2.45 87.99
N SER A 4 13.51 1.21 87.94
CA SER A 4 14.13 0.01 87.39
C SER A 4 14.44 0.09 85.89
N ARG A 5 15.48 -0.62 85.45
CA ARG A 5 15.72 -0.96 84.02
C ARG A 5 15.69 -2.47 83.87
N LEU A 6 14.67 -2.98 83.20
CA LEU A 6 14.58 -4.36 82.71
C LEU A 6 14.89 -4.35 81.21
N ARG A 7 15.89 -5.12 80.77
CA ARG A 7 16.21 -5.31 79.34
C ARG A 7 15.49 -6.56 78.85
N VAL A 8 14.61 -6.42 77.88
CA VAL A 8 14.01 -7.54 77.13
C VAL A 8 14.76 -7.64 75.79
N ALA A 9 15.34 -8.81 75.52
CA ALA A 9 15.94 -9.14 74.23
C ALA A 9 14.87 -9.72 73.30
N ILE A 10 14.70 -9.13 72.11
CA ILE A 10 13.82 -9.63 71.05
C ILE A 10 14.69 -10.41 70.06
N ILE A 11 14.40 -11.70 69.90
CA ILE A 11 14.98 -12.56 68.86
C ILE A 11 14.11 -12.41 67.60
N LEU A 12 14.69 -11.87 66.52
CA LEU A 12 14.07 -11.89 65.18
C LEU A 12 14.41 -13.21 64.49
N ALA A 13 13.39 -14.02 64.16
CA ALA A 13 13.51 -15.14 63.25
C ALA A 13 13.34 -14.65 61.80
N ALA A 14 14.36 -14.82 60.96
CA ALA A 14 14.30 -14.48 59.53
C ALA A 14 13.73 -15.66 58.73
N VAL A 15 12.52 -15.49 58.19
CA VAL A 15 11.93 -16.40 57.20
C VAL A 15 12.44 -15.98 55.82
N SER A 16 13.29 -16.81 55.20
CA SER A 16 13.76 -16.59 53.82
C SER A 16 12.70 -17.09 52.85
N ALA A 17 11.95 -16.17 52.23
CA ALA A 17 11.08 -16.48 51.11
C ALA A 17 11.91 -16.66 49.83
N LEU A 18 11.93 -17.88 49.27
CA LEU A 18 12.44 -18.10 47.92
C LEU A 18 11.54 -17.36 46.92
N LEU A 19 12.06 -16.27 46.36
CA LEU A 19 11.45 -15.59 45.21
C LEU A 19 11.64 -16.45 43.96
N CYS A 20 10.65 -17.29 43.63
CA CYS A 20 10.51 -17.81 42.27
C CYS A 20 10.35 -16.61 41.32
N ALA A 21 11.31 -16.42 40.42
CA ALA A 21 11.17 -15.43 39.35
C ALA A 21 9.88 -15.73 38.56
N PRO A 22 8.97 -14.76 38.37
CA PRO A 22 7.75 -15.00 37.63
C PRO A 22 8.11 -15.40 36.20
N CYS A 23 7.76 -16.63 35.83
CA CYS A 23 7.74 -17.06 34.43
C CYS A 23 6.84 -16.08 33.68
N SER A 24 7.42 -15.25 32.81
CA SER A 24 6.66 -14.22 32.09
C SER A 24 5.59 -14.92 31.25
N ALA A 25 4.32 -14.69 31.60
CA ALA A 25 3.20 -15.32 30.90
C ALA A 25 3.16 -14.86 29.44
N ALA A 26 2.84 -15.77 28.52
CA ALA A 26 2.72 -15.46 27.11
C ALA A 26 1.71 -14.31 26.88
N GLN A 27 2.17 -13.24 26.24
CA GLN A 27 1.34 -12.08 25.91
C GLN A 27 0.53 -12.38 24.64
N LYS A 28 -0.80 -12.23 24.73
CA LYS A 28 -1.69 -12.35 23.56
C LYS A 28 -1.56 -11.14 22.63
N ARG A 29 -1.88 -11.34 21.35
CA ARG A 29 -2.04 -10.25 20.37
C ARG A 29 -3.08 -9.24 20.87
N THR A 30 -2.72 -7.96 20.84
CA THR A 30 -3.65 -6.83 21.05
C THR A 30 -3.68 -5.85 19.86
N LEU A 31 -2.83 -6.07 18.85
CA LEU A 31 -2.80 -5.26 17.62
C LEU A 31 -4.10 -5.41 16.83
N LYS A 32 -4.82 -4.28 16.65
CA LYS A 32 -6.05 -4.20 15.85
C LYS A 32 -5.80 -3.96 14.36
N ARG A 33 -4.64 -3.42 14.01
CA ARG A 33 -4.22 -3.12 12.64
C ARG A 33 -4.00 -4.40 11.84
N VAL A 34 -4.60 -4.45 10.65
CA VAL A 34 -4.62 -5.65 9.79
C VAL A 34 -4.16 -5.38 8.35
N LEU A 35 -4.40 -4.18 7.81
CA LEU A 35 -4.08 -3.81 6.42
C LEU A 35 -2.58 -3.56 6.21
N ASP A 36 -1.86 -3.28 7.29
CA ASP A 36 -0.45 -2.86 7.23
C ASP A 36 0.46 -3.99 6.73
N PRO A 37 1.19 -3.79 5.61
CA PRO A 37 2.36 -4.60 5.34
C PRO A 37 3.47 -4.24 6.34
N VAL A 38 4.13 -5.24 6.88
CA VAL A 38 5.28 -5.08 7.76
C VAL A 38 6.53 -5.45 6.97
N ILE A 39 7.43 -4.48 6.81
CA ILE A 39 8.68 -4.63 6.09
C ILE A 39 9.82 -4.60 7.11
N VAL A 40 10.63 -5.66 7.12
CA VAL A 40 11.85 -5.78 7.93
C VAL A 40 13.02 -5.89 6.95
N THR A 41 13.88 -4.88 6.93
CA THR A 41 15.09 -4.90 6.10
C THR A 41 16.11 -5.91 6.64
N GLY A 42 16.94 -6.48 5.76
CA GLY A 42 18.03 -7.36 6.15
C GLY A 42 18.98 -6.74 7.20
N ALA A 43 19.20 -5.42 7.12
CA ALA A 43 19.95 -4.65 8.11
C ALA A 43 19.35 -4.72 9.54
N GLN A 44 18.03 -4.86 9.67
CA GLN A 44 17.35 -4.99 10.97
C GLN A 44 17.44 -6.41 11.55
N ILE A 45 17.83 -7.41 10.75
CA ILE A 45 17.95 -8.82 11.15
C ILE A 45 19.37 -9.36 10.90
N PRO A 46 20.42 -8.72 11.45
CA PRO A 46 21.81 -9.03 11.11
C PRO A 46 22.24 -10.46 11.46
N ALA A 47 21.51 -11.13 12.37
CA ALA A 47 21.71 -12.54 12.67
C ALA A 47 21.59 -13.44 11.42
N PHE A 48 20.81 -13.03 10.42
CA PHE A 48 20.52 -13.80 9.21
C PHE A 48 21.33 -13.35 7.99
N LYS A 49 22.24 -12.39 8.12
CA LYS A 49 23.09 -11.95 7.01
C LYS A 49 23.81 -13.12 6.35
N GLY A 50 23.69 -13.19 5.02
CA GLY A 50 24.24 -14.25 4.16
C GLY A 50 23.52 -15.59 4.25
N ALA A 51 22.39 -15.68 4.97
CA ALA A 51 21.56 -16.87 4.96
C ALA A 51 20.90 -17.02 3.59
N ASP A 52 20.84 -18.26 3.12
CA ASP A 52 20.00 -18.64 1.98
C ASP A 52 18.54 -18.32 2.33
N ILE A 53 17.86 -17.53 1.48
CA ILE A 53 16.47 -17.11 1.69
C ILE A 53 15.51 -18.30 1.77
N ASP A 54 15.84 -19.43 1.14
CA ASP A 54 15.05 -20.66 1.19
C ASP A 54 15.19 -21.41 2.51
N SER A 55 16.21 -21.07 3.31
CA SER A 55 16.36 -21.57 4.67
C SER A 55 15.49 -20.83 5.69
N LEU A 56 14.93 -19.67 5.34
CA LEU A 56 14.21 -18.80 6.27
C LEU A 56 12.73 -19.16 6.36
N ARG A 57 12.14 -19.05 7.55
CA ARG A 57 10.69 -19.17 7.76
C ARG A 57 10.21 -18.14 8.76
N VAL A 58 8.97 -17.68 8.57
CA VAL A 58 8.28 -16.78 9.50
C VAL A 58 7.12 -17.54 10.15
N TYR A 59 6.97 -17.38 11.46
CA TYR A 59 5.91 -17.99 12.24
C TYR A 59 5.24 -16.97 13.15
N ALA A 60 3.98 -17.23 13.51
CA ALA A 60 3.26 -16.49 14.53
C ALA A 60 2.61 -17.44 15.53
N GLU A 61 2.54 -17.02 16.79
CA GLU A 61 1.83 -17.75 17.83
C GLU A 61 0.33 -17.47 17.71
N LYS A 62 -0.45 -18.53 17.46
CA LYS A 62 -1.91 -18.50 17.45
C LYS A 62 -2.44 -19.68 18.27
N ASN A 63 -3.18 -19.38 19.33
CA ASN A 63 -3.88 -20.37 20.17
C ASN A 63 -2.97 -21.45 20.79
N GLY A 64 -1.81 -21.06 21.30
CA GLY A 64 -0.80 -21.91 21.94
C GLY A 64 0.16 -22.60 20.95
N LYS A 65 0.10 -22.31 19.65
CA LYS A 65 0.89 -22.99 18.62
C LYS A 65 1.54 -22.01 17.64
N LEU A 66 2.81 -22.24 17.32
CA LEU A 66 3.47 -21.57 16.20
C LEU A 66 2.96 -22.13 14.86
N SER A 67 2.43 -21.25 14.02
CA SER A 67 1.96 -21.57 12.67
C SER A 67 2.74 -20.76 11.62
N PRO A 68 3.02 -21.33 10.43
CA PRO A 68 3.68 -20.60 9.35
C PRO A 68 2.91 -19.33 8.97
N VAL A 69 3.64 -18.27 8.68
CA VAL A 69 3.12 -16.98 8.19
C VAL A 69 3.52 -16.84 6.72
N PRO A 70 2.62 -16.39 5.82
CA PRO A 70 3.01 -15.96 4.49
C PRO A 70 4.03 -14.84 4.60
N PHE A 71 5.18 -15.04 3.98
CA PHE A 71 6.22 -14.04 3.90
C PHE A 71 6.91 -14.16 2.55
N GLN A 72 7.51 -13.08 2.13
CA GLN A 72 8.39 -13.04 0.98
C GLN A 72 9.65 -12.26 1.33
N ILE A 73 10.71 -12.47 0.56
CA ILE A 73 11.93 -11.69 0.63
C ILE A 73 12.10 -11.09 -0.76
N ASP A 74 12.04 -9.77 -0.84
CA ASP A 74 12.21 -9.03 -2.08
C ASP A 74 13.65 -8.51 -2.13
N GLU A 75 14.45 -9.06 -3.05
CA GLU A 75 15.86 -8.72 -3.20
C GLU A 75 16.04 -7.34 -3.82
N ARG A 76 17.08 -6.61 -3.37
CA ARG A 76 17.40 -5.28 -3.89
C ARG A 76 18.85 -5.19 -4.38
N GLY A 77 19.04 -4.59 -5.55
CA GLY A 77 20.36 -4.29 -6.09
C GLY A 77 21.09 -3.19 -5.29
N PRO A 78 22.40 -2.99 -5.53
CA PRO A 78 23.18 -1.94 -4.86
C PRO A 78 22.68 -0.51 -5.11
N ASP A 79 21.94 -0.30 -6.21
CA ASP A 79 21.27 0.96 -6.55
C ASP A 79 19.93 1.15 -5.82
N GLY A 80 19.52 0.15 -5.04
CA GLY A 80 18.28 0.12 -4.28
C GLY A 80 17.08 -0.35 -5.09
N ASN A 81 17.21 -0.69 -6.38
CA ASN A 81 16.09 -1.18 -7.19
C ASN A 81 15.78 -2.65 -6.89
N PHE A 82 14.55 -3.09 -7.13
CA PHE A 82 14.21 -4.51 -6.99
C PHE A 82 14.94 -5.38 -8.02
N VAL A 83 15.36 -6.57 -7.59
CA VAL A 83 15.90 -7.59 -8.49
C VAL A 83 14.73 -8.40 -9.06
N PHE A 84 14.37 -8.12 -10.31
CA PHE A 84 13.29 -8.84 -11.01
C PHE A 84 13.77 -10.19 -11.55
N LYS A 85 12.83 -11.11 -11.77
CA LYS A 85 13.11 -12.44 -12.34
C LYS A 85 13.89 -12.33 -13.66
N GLY A 86 15.04 -13.00 -13.74
CA GLY A 86 15.94 -12.97 -14.91
C GLY A 86 16.88 -11.75 -14.94
N GLY A 87 16.75 -10.84 -13.99
CA GLY A 87 17.72 -9.78 -13.72
C GLY A 87 19.01 -10.32 -13.10
N LYS A 88 20.03 -9.46 -13.05
CA LYS A 88 21.28 -9.79 -12.39
C LYS A 88 21.10 -9.70 -10.87
N ASP A 89 20.94 -10.86 -10.26
CA ASP A 89 21.06 -11.03 -8.81
C ASP A 89 22.56 -11.06 -8.44
N SER A 90 22.99 -10.13 -7.58
CA SER A 90 24.37 -10.02 -7.12
C SER A 90 24.69 -10.85 -5.87
N ASP A 91 23.69 -11.24 -5.09
CA ASP A 91 23.84 -11.97 -3.84
C ASP A 91 23.53 -13.47 -3.98
N ASN A 92 22.91 -13.88 -5.08
CA ASN A 92 22.57 -15.26 -5.47
C ASN A 92 21.62 -15.94 -4.47
N GLY A 93 20.50 -15.30 -4.14
CA GLY A 93 19.49 -15.87 -3.23
C GLY A 93 19.89 -15.76 -1.76
N ARG A 94 20.73 -14.78 -1.39
CA ARG A 94 21.27 -14.67 -0.03
C ARG A 94 20.89 -13.34 0.59
N LEU A 95 20.23 -13.43 1.74
CA LEU A 95 19.80 -12.25 2.49
C LEU A 95 20.97 -11.31 2.79
N ASP A 96 20.89 -10.08 2.31
CA ASP A 96 21.87 -9.03 2.54
C ASP A 96 21.32 -7.94 3.47
N ALA A 97 21.78 -6.68 3.37
CA ALA A 97 21.30 -5.60 4.22
C ALA A 97 20.10 -4.81 3.65
N ASN A 98 19.95 -4.72 2.33
CA ASN A 98 18.93 -3.88 1.68
C ASN A 98 17.67 -4.69 1.29
N ASP A 99 17.74 -6.03 1.31
CA ASP A 99 16.60 -6.91 1.09
C ASP A 99 15.44 -6.64 2.04
N GLU A 100 14.23 -6.87 1.56
CA GLU A 100 12.99 -6.67 2.30
C GLU A 100 12.30 -7.98 2.64
N LEU A 101 12.30 -8.37 3.92
CA LEU A 101 11.40 -9.41 4.41
C LEU A 101 10.03 -8.80 4.70
N VAL A 102 9.00 -9.26 3.99
CA VAL A 102 7.65 -8.68 4.04
C VAL A 102 6.62 -9.71 4.47
N PHE A 103 5.68 -9.29 5.33
CA PHE A 103 4.51 -10.07 5.76
C PHE A 103 3.36 -9.14 6.15
N MET A 104 2.13 -9.65 6.27
CA MET A 104 0.97 -8.83 6.66
C MET A 104 0.82 -8.75 8.19
N ALA A 105 0.51 -7.55 8.73
CA ALA A 105 0.24 -7.37 10.16
C ALA A 105 -0.92 -8.23 10.67
N SER A 106 -1.89 -8.57 9.81
CA SER A 106 -2.99 -9.50 10.10
C SER A 106 -2.50 -10.91 10.48
N ASP A 107 -1.31 -11.32 10.05
CA ASP A 107 -0.77 -12.65 10.32
C ASP A 107 0.01 -12.77 11.63
N ALA A 108 0.38 -11.64 12.24
CA ALA A 108 1.09 -11.62 13.51
C ALA A 108 0.27 -12.22 14.68
N GLY A 109 0.98 -12.67 15.71
CA GLY A 109 0.43 -13.44 16.82
C GLY A 109 0.77 -12.88 18.19
N GLY A 110 0.57 -13.72 19.23
CA GLY A 110 1.09 -13.48 20.57
C GLY A 110 2.58 -13.82 20.70
N THR A 111 3.10 -13.76 21.92
CA THR A 111 4.45 -14.24 22.21
C THR A 111 4.48 -15.76 22.35
N ALA A 112 5.44 -16.43 21.72
CA ALA A 112 5.72 -17.85 21.89
C ALA A 112 6.90 -18.12 22.84
N ASP A 113 6.78 -19.20 23.62
CA ASP A 113 7.88 -19.80 24.36
C ASP A 113 8.85 -20.52 23.40
N LYS A 114 10.15 -20.52 23.71
CA LYS A 114 11.17 -21.26 22.93
C LYS A 114 10.87 -22.75 22.81
N LYS A 115 10.16 -23.34 23.78
CA LYS A 115 9.70 -24.74 23.74
C LYS A 115 8.74 -25.03 22.59
N ALA A 116 8.05 -24.01 22.07
CA ALA A 116 7.14 -24.14 20.93
C ALA A 116 7.87 -24.03 19.58
N TRP A 117 9.17 -23.74 19.57
CA TRP A 117 9.92 -23.56 18.32
C TRP A 117 9.98 -24.85 17.50
N PRO A 118 9.91 -24.74 16.16
CA PRO A 118 10.11 -25.89 15.29
C PRO A 118 11.46 -26.57 15.55
N LYS A 119 11.51 -27.89 15.36
CA LYS A 119 12.78 -28.63 15.42
C LYS A 119 13.72 -28.17 14.29
N GLY A 120 15.02 -28.12 14.56
CA GLY A 120 16.04 -27.79 13.57
C GLY A 120 16.30 -26.29 13.35
N VAL A 121 15.68 -25.41 14.16
CA VAL A 121 15.98 -23.98 14.17
C VAL A 121 17.46 -23.77 14.52
N SER A 122 18.18 -23.06 13.65
CA SER A 122 19.58 -22.70 13.82
C SER A 122 19.77 -21.28 14.33
N LYS A 123 18.98 -20.33 13.84
CA LYS A 123 18.96 -18.94 14.30
C LYS A 123 17.52 -18.47 14.38
N SER A 124 17.27 -17.51 15.26
CA SER A 124 15.94 -16.97 15.54
C SER A 124 16.01 -15.46 15.79
N ALA A 125 14.98 -14.73 15.39
CA ALA A 125 14.70 -13.38 15.90
C ALA A 125 13.21 -13.21 16.16
N ALA A 126 12.85 -12.41 17.17
CA ALA A 126 11.47 -12.02 17.42
C ALA A 126 11.24 -10.60 16.92
N VAL A 127 10.20 -10.40 16.12
CA VAL A 127 9.79 -9.09 15.62
C VAL A 127 8.58 -8.65 16.42
N GLU A 128 8.75 -7.64 17.27
CA GLU A 128 7.65 -6.95 17.96
C GLU A 128 7.10 -5.85 17.05
N ILE A 129 5.77 -5.85 16.90
CA ILE A 129 5.02 -4.86 16.13
C ILE A 129 4.17 -4.09 17.13
N ARG A 130 4.20 -2.77 17.06
CA ARG A 130 3.44 -1.88 17.95
C ARG A 130 2.70 -0.82 17.19
N ASP A 131 1.41 -0.68 17.44
CA ASP A 131 0.61 0.45 16.98
C ASP A 131 0.96 1.71 17.80
N PRO A 132 1.44 2.79 17.17
CA PRO A 132 1.69 4.05 17.87
C PRO A 132 0.41 4.79 18.30
N VAL A 133 -0.75 4.45 17.77
CA VAL A 133 -2.04 5.10 18.05
C VAL A 133 -2.65 4.60 19.35
N ASP A 134 -2.80 3.29 19.51
CA ASP A 134 -3.46 2.69 20.69
C ASP A 134 -2.54 1.80 21.55
N GLY A 135 -1.27 1.62 21.12
CA GLY A 135 -0.29 0.82 21.85
C GLY A 135 -0.45 -0.69 21.67
N GLY A 136 -1.39 -1.15 20.83
CA GLY A 136 -1.61 -2.56 20.52
C GLY A 136 -0.34 -3.25 20.00
N LYS A 137 -0.14 -4.52 20.36
CA LYS A 137 1.08 -5.28 20.06
C LYS A 137 0.80 -6.62 19.42
N ALA A 138 1.73 -7.07 18.58
CA ALA A 138 1.78 -8.42 18.04
C ALA A 138 3.23 -8.84 17.76
N TRP A 139 3.45 -10.14 17.55
CA TRP A 139 4.78 -10.69 17.27
C TRP A 139 4.78 -11.64 16.08
N VAL A 140 5.88 -11.65 15.36
CA VAL A 140 6.26 -12.76 14.47
C VAL A 140 7.68 -13.22 14.81
N TYR A 141 8.00 -14.43 14.39
CA TYR A 141 9.28 -15.09 14.66
C TYR A 141 9.92 -15.48 13.35
N ILE A 142 11.13 -14.99 13.11
CA ILE A 142 11.95 -15.37 11.96
C ILE A 142 12.89 -16.48 12.41
N PHE A 143 12.94 -17.57 11.66
CA PHE A 143 13.82 -18.70 11.91
C PHE A 143 14.64 -19.03 10.66
N SER A 144 15.87 -19.52 10.87
CA SER A 144 16.66 -20.21 9.84
C SER A 144 16.87 -21.66 10.24
N PHE A 145 17.05 -22.54 9.27
CA PHE A 145 17.23 -23.98 9.49
C PHE A 145 18.56 -24.45 8.89
N LYS A 146 19.31 -25.29 9.63
CA LYS A 146 20.47 -26.00 9.10
C LYS A 146 19.99 -27.27 8.40
N GLY A 147 19.80 -27.22 7.08
CA GLY A 147 19.29 -28.32 6.27
C GLY A 147 17.90 -28.01 5.68
N LYS A 148 17.09 -29.05 5.43
CA LYS A 148 15.76 -28.87 4.84
C LYS A 148 14.84 -28.10 5.79
N ALA A 149 14.56 -26.84 5.48
CA ALA A 149 13.59 -26.04 6.21
C ALA A 149 12.17 -26.64 6.10
N PRO A 150 11.30 -26.47 7.10
CA PRO A 150 9.88 -26.85 7.03
C PRO A 150 9.17 -26.26 5.80
N ALA A 151 7.95 -26.71 5.47
CA ALA A 151 7.18 -26.06 4.41
C ALA A 151 6.88 -24.58 4.75
N ARG A 152 6.82 -23.72 3.72
CA ARG A 152 6.29 -22.35 3.86
C ARG A 152 4.77 -22.40 4.04
N SER A 153 4.15 -21.27 4.38
CA SER A 153 2.69 -21.14 4.32
C SER A 153 2.21 -21.38 2.88
N GLU A 154 1.07 -22.06 2.73
CA GLU A 154 0.42 -22.27 1.42
C GLU A 154 -0.46 -21.08 1.01
N ARG A 155 -0.66 -20.10 1.91
CA ARG A 155 -1.47 -18.93 1.61
C ARG A 155 -0.68 -17.96 0.74
N ASP A 156 -1.35 -17.53 -0.33
CA ASP A 156 -0.93 -16.52 -1.28
C ASP A 156 -1.98 -15.40 -1.31
N TYR A 157 -1.54 -14.16 -1.11
CA TYR A 157 -2.41 -12.99 -1.02
C TYR A 157 -2.61 -12.27 -2.36
N ALA A 158 -1.67 -12.39 -3.28
CA ALA A 158 -1.68 -11.67 -4.53
C ALA A 158 -0.82 -12.41 -5.55
N GLY A 159 -1.41 -12.76 -6.68
CA GLY A 159 -0.71 -13.34 -7.82
C GLY A 159 -0.95 -12.53 -9.09
N CYS A 160 -0.20 -12.85 -10.15
CA CYS A 160 -0.45 -12.24 -11.46
C CYS A 160 -0.47 -13.23 -12.61
N THR A 161 -1.27 -12.89 -13.64
CA THR A 161 -1.45 -13.73 -14.82
C THR A 161 -1.28 -12.92 -16.11
N SER A 162 -1.19 -13.60 -17.25
CA SER A 162 -1.14 -12.97 -18.58
C SER A 162 0.03 -11.98 -18.75
N GLY A 163 1.25 -12.37 -18.37
CA GLY A 163 2.40 -11.47 -18.34
C GLY A 163 2.27 -10.35 -17.31
N CYS A 164 1.46 -10.59 -16.27
CA CYS A 164 1.11 -9.65 -15.20
C CYS A 164 0.43 -8.38 -15.70
N ASN A 165 -0.39 -8.53 -16.75
CA ASN A 165 -1.43 -7.56 -17.11
C ASN A 165 -2.75 -7.79 -16.36
N ARG A 166 -2.82 -8.81 -15.49
CA ARG A 166 -3.90 -8.97 -14.52
C ARG A 166 -3.31 -9.36 -13.18
N ILE A 167 -3.71 -8.64 -12.15
CA ILE A 167 -3.42 -8.92 -10.74
C ILE A 167 -4.66 -9.54 -10.12
N ASP A 168 -4.45 -10.65 -9.43
CA ASP A 168 -5.49 -11.34 -8.66
C ASP A 168 -5.11 -11.30 -7.18
N ALA A 169 -5.68 -10.36 -6.43
CA ALA A 169 -5.43 -10.18 -5.00
C ALA A 169 -6.60 -10.72 -4.16
N TYR A 170 -6.39 -10.88 -2.86
CA TYR A 170 -7.41 -11.43 -1.96
C TYR A 170 -8.74 -10.67 -2.00
N CYS A 171 -8.71 -9.33 -1.98
CA CYS A 171 -9.91 -8.48 -1.98
C CYS A 171 -10.28 -7.90 -3.35
N TYR A 172 -9.39 -7.92 -4.34
CA TYR A 172 -9.65 -7.24 -5.60
C TYR A 172 -8.95 -7.91 -6.79
N GLU A 173 -9.40 -7.55 -7.99
CA GLU A 173 -8.72 -7.82 -9.25
C GLU A 173 -8.42 -6.50 -9.93
N ALA A 174 -7.25 -6.39 -10.53
CA ALA A 174 -6.87 -5.23 -11.34
C ALA A 174 -6.36 -5.69 -12.70
N GLY A 175 -6.99 -5.20 -13.77
CA GLY A 175 -6.53 -5.39 -15.14
C GLY A 175 -5.85 -4.14 -15.68
N PHE A 176 -4.98 -4.34 -16.67
CA PHE A 176 -4.29 -3.25 -17.36
C PHE A 176 -4.48 -3.35 -18.87
N SER A 177 -4.66 -2.17 -19.48
CA SER A 177 -4.74 -2.03 -20.92
C SER A 177 -3.52 -2.63 -21.61
N ARG A 178 -3.76 -3.49 -22.60
CA ARG A 178 -2.66 -4.03 -23.44
C ARG A 178 -1.96 -2.95 -24.26
N ARG A 179 -2.67 -1.86 -24.59
CA ARG A 179 -2.13 -0.73 -25.37
C ARG A 179 -1.34 0.23 -24.49
N ALA A 180 -1.82 0.49 -23.27
CA ALA A 180 -1.14 1.30 -22.28
C ALA A 180 -1.09 0.57 -20.92
N PRO A 181 -0.15 -0.37 -20.72
CA PRO A 181 -0.04 -1.17 -19.49
C PRO A 181 0.09 -0.41 -18.16
N MET A 182 0.20 0.92 -18.19
CA MET A 182 0.11 1.78 -17.01
C MET A 182 -1.34 2.06 -16.54
N ALA A 183 -2.32 1.95 -17.43
CA ALA A 183 -3.70 2.36 -17.15
C ALA A 183 -4.54 1.14 -16.78
N PHE A 184 -5.33 1.29 -15.71
CA PHE A 184 -6.33 0.29 -15.33
C PHE A 184 -7.46 0.28 -16.36
N ASP A 185 -7.85 -0.91 -16.79
CA ASP A 185 -9.04 -1.17 -17.61
C ASP A 185 -10.01 -2.15 -16.92
N ASN A 186 -9.67 -2.61 -15.72
CA ASN A 186 -10.53 -3.41 -14.88
C ASN A 186 -10.18 -3.15 -13.42
N LEU A 187 -11.21 -2.96 -12.59
CA LEU A 187 -11.05 -2.95 -11.15
C LEU A 187 -12.29 -3.55 -10.49
N THR A 188 -12.10 -4.73 -9.90
CA THR A 188 -13.17 -5.48 -9.25
C THR A 188 -12.90 -5.59 -7.76
N ILE A 189 -13.82 -5.14 -6.89
CA ILE A 189 -13.79 -5.54 -5.48
C ILE A 189 -14.52 -6.89 -5.37
N LYS A 190 -13.81 -7.91 -4.87
CA LYS A 190 -14.32 -9.28 -4.75
C LYS A 190 -15.37 -9.41 -3.65
N LYS A 191 -16.25 -10.40 -3.82
CA LYS A 191 -17.28 -10.74 -2.82
C LYS A 191 -16.71 -11.13 -1.46
N THR A 192 -15.50 -11.72 -1.43
CA THR A 192 -14.75 -12.02 -0.21
C THR A 192 -14.52 -10.79 0.68
N CYS A 193 -14.48 -9.61 0.07
CA CYS A 193 -14.37 -8.32 0.77
C CYS A 193 -15.62 -7.47 0.52
N ASN A 194 -16.80 -8.13 0.50
CA ASN A 194 -18.15 -7.58 0.32
C ASN A 194 -18.30 -6.57 -0.83
N GLY A 195 -17.48 -6.68 -1.88
CA GLY A 195 -17.70 -5.98 -3.13
C GLY A 195 -18.71 -6.69 -4.01
N PRO A 196 -19.09 -6.08 -5.14
CA PRO A 196 -20.05 -6.64 -6.07
C PRO A 196 -19.51 -7.87 -6.82
N GLY A 197 -18.17 -8.07 -6.85
CA GLY A 197 -17.53 -9.18 -7.56
C GLY A 197 -17.66 -9.11 -9.08
N LYS A 198 -17.85 -7.91 -9.62
CA LYS A 198 -17.84 -7.60 -11.04
C LYS A 198 -17.02 -6.33 -11.25
N ASP A 199 -16.52 -6.16 -12.47
CA ASP A 199 -15.84 -4.94 -12.87
C ASP A 199 -16.75 -3.74 -12.63
N ALA A 200 -16.20 -2.70 -12.03
CA ALA A 200 -16.90 -1.45 -11.79
C ALA A 200 -16.24 -0.28 -12.52
N MET A 201 -15.05 -0.48 -13.11
CA MET A 201 -14.27 0.55 -13.78
C MET A 201 -14.51 0.48 -15.29
N ASP A 202 -14.69 1.63 -15.94
CA ASP A 202 -14.46 1.73 -17.39
C ASP A 202 -12.94 1.82 -17.61
N ARG A 203 -12.34 2.92 -17.14
CA ARG A 203 -10.92 3.18 -17.32
C ARG A 203 -10.35 4.19 -16.35
N LEU A 204 -9.04 4.11 -16.17
CA LEU A 204 -8.23 5.23 -15.72
C LEU A 204 -8.00 6.19 -16.91
N LYS A 205 -8.38 7.46 -16.73
CA LYS A 205 -8.14 8.53 -17.70
C LYS A 205 -7.02 9.44 -17.25
N VAL A 206 -6.18 9.79 -18.21
CA VAL A 206 -5.16 10.83 -18.07
C VAL A 206 -5.43 11.88 -19.13
N ARG A 207 -5.46 13.15 -18.74
CA ARG A 207 -5.47 14.27 -19.70
C ARG A 207 -4.36 15.23 -19.33
N PHE A 208 -3.40 15.40 -20.20
CA PHE A 208 -2.37 16.41 -20.09
C PHE A 208 -2.71 17.53 -21.07
N HIS A 209 -2.67 18.75 -20.57
CA HIS A 209 -2.73 19.94 -21.39
C HIS A 209 -1.61 20.87 -20.98
N GLY A 210 -0.97 21.49 -21.96
CA GLY A 210 -0.11 22.62 -21.70
C GLY A 210 0.10 23.50 -22.92
N GLU A 211 0.43 24.76 -22.64
CA GLU A 211 0.77 25.75 -23.65
C GLU A 211 2.22 26.18 -23.46
N THR A 212 3.01 26.09 -24.53
CA THR A 212 4.40 26.58 -24.52
C THR A 212 4.45 28.12 -24.59
N LYS A 213 5.59 28.71 -24.23
CA LYS A 213 5.84 30.16 -24.41
C LYS A 213 5.76 30.64 -25.87
N LEU A 214 5.87 29.71 -26.83
CA LEU A 214 5.69 29.97 -28.26
C LEU A 214 4.23 29.79 -28.73
N LYS A 215 3.27 29.68 -27.79
CA LYS A 215 1.83 29.47 -28.05
C LYS A 215 1.49 28.17 -28.79
N ILE A 216 2.38 27.17 -28.69
CA ILE A 216 2.10 25.80 -29.14
C ILE A 216 1.32 25.10 -28.04
N VAL A 217 0.11 24.63 -28.37
CA VAL A 217 -0.74 23.82 -27.48
C VAL A 217 -0.35 22.35 -27.60
N ILE A 218 -0.29 21.67 -26.46
CA ILE A 218 0.05 20.25 -26.33
C ILE A 218 -1.05 19.57 -25.52
N ASP A 219 -1.86 18.76 -26.19
CA ASP A 219 -2.89 17.92 -25.57
C ASP A 219 -2.49 16.45 -25.70
N ARG A 220 -2.45 15.72 -24.59
CA ARG A 220 -2.15 14.28 -24.56
C ARG A 220 -3.11 13.54 -23.65
N HIS A 221 -3.31 12.26 -23.91
CA HIS A 221 -4.11 11.38 -23.07
C HIS A 221 -3.45 10.02 -22.84
N GLU A 222 -4.09 9.14 -22.06
CA GLU A 222 -3.52 7.84 -21.67
C GLU A 222 -3.12 6.93 -22.84
N GLU A 223 -3.76 7.05 -24.01
CA GLU A 223 -3.41 6.24 -25.18
C GLU A 223 -2.18 6.77 -25.94
N ASP A 224 -1.71 7.99 -25.64
CA ASP A 224 -0.47 8.56 -26.18
C ASP A 224 0.79 8.04 -25.45
N PHE A 225 0.61 7.28 -24.38
CA PHE A 225 1.72 6.64 -23.69
C PHE A 225 2.16 5.37 -24.41
N THR A 226 3.48 5.22 -24.56
CA THR A 226 4.09 3.93 -24.78
C THR A 226 4.48 3.35 -23.43
N SER A 227 3.90 2.20 -23.10
CA SER A 227 4.14 1.50 -21.83
C SER A 227 4.48 0.04 -22.06
N LYS A 228 5.43 -0.49 -21.28
CA LYS A 228 5.73 -1.93 -21.24
C LYS A 228 6.00 -2.38 -19.82
N VAL A 229 5.66 -3.62 -19.52
CA VAL A 229 6.08 -4.28 -18.27
C VAL A 229 7.56 -4.62 -18.39
N ALA A 230 8.37 -4.07 -17.49
CA ALA A 230 9.83 -4.21 -17.47
C ALA A 230 10.30 -5.29 -16.48
N GLY A 231 9.52 -5.57 -15.44
CA GLY A 231 9.88 -6.54 -14.41
C GLY A 231 8.70 -6.93 -13.53
N VAL A 232 8.76 -8.15 -13.00
CA VAL A 232 7.75 -8.70 -12.08
C VAL A 232 8.43 -9.49 -10.97
N ILE A 233 7.97 -9.28 -9.73
CA ILE A 233 8.09 -10.21 -8.61
C ILE A 233 6.68 -10.66 -8.26
N ASP A 234 6.45 -11.97 -8.25
CA ASP A 234 5.18 -12.59 -7.85
C ASP A 234 5.45 -13.45 -6.61
N GLY A 235 5.06 -12.94 -5.45
CA GLY A 235 5.34 -13.51 -4.14
C GLY A 235 4.08 -13.61 -3.29
N PRO A 236 4.07 -14.47 -2.26
CA PRO A 236 2.86 -14.82 -1.51
C PRO A 236 2.24 -13.68 -0.70
N VAL A 237 2.92 -12.53 -0.57
CA VAL A 237 2.43 -11.36 0.17
C VAL A 237 2.04 -10.22 -0.76
N ARG A 238 2.85 -9.96 -1.79
CA ARG A 238 2.59 -8.91 -2.77
C ARG A 238 3.14 -9.26 -4.14
N VAL A 239 2.51 -8.72 -5.17
CA VAL A 239 3.08 -8.62 -6.51
C VAL A 239 3.75 -7.26 -6.65
N ILE A 240 4.98 -7.23 -7.18
CA ILE A 240 5.66 -6.00 -7.59
C ILE A 240 5.75 -6.01 -9.11
N ARG A 241 5.20 -4.97 -9.74
CA ARG A 241 5.15 -4.82 -11.19
C ARG A 241 5.85 -3.52 -11.58
N SER A 242 6.90 -3.64 -12.38
CA SER A 242 7.62 -2.49 -12.93
C SER A 242 7.16 -2.20 -14.35
N THR A 243 6.84 -0.94 -14.64
CA THR A 243 6.50 -0.46 -15.98
C THR A 243 7.44 0.66 -16.41
N GLU A 244 7.92 0.57 -17.64
CA GLU A 244 8.57 1.67 -18.34
C GLU A 244 7.53 2.43 -19.15
N ASN A 245 7.48 3.73 -18.96
CA ASN A 245 6.42 4.59 -19.45
C ASN A 245 7.01 5.81 -20.14
N ARG A 246 6.50 6.16 -21.33
CA ARG A 246 6.97 7.30 -22.10
C ARG A 246 5.80 7.99 -22.81
N MET A 247 5.71 9.31 -22.71
CA MET A 247 4.69 10.10 -23.41
C MET A 247 5.34 11.13 -24.32
N ALA A 248 5.27 10.91 -25.64
CA ALA A 248 5.80 11.86 -26.61
C ALA A 248 5.02 13.19 -26.55
N LEU A 249 5.69 14.29 -26.20
CA LEU A 249 5.12 15.63 -26.23
C LEU A 249 5.12 16.15 -27.68
N VAL A 250 6.06 16.97 -28.16
CA VAL A 250 6.07 17.44 -29.56
C VAL A 250 7.50 17.56 -30.09
N GLY A 251 7.74 17.13 -31.34
CA GLY A 251 9.01 17.35 -32.04
C GLY A 251 10.23 16.79 -31.31
N ARG A 252 11.26 17.63 -31.10
CA ARG A 252 12.49 17.29 -30.37
C ARG A 252 12.44 17.61 -28.87
N LEU A 253 11.27 17.96 -28.32
CA LEU A 253 11.16 18.23 -26.88
C LEU A 253 11.55 16.98 -26.08
N PRO A 254 12.31 17.13 -24.98
CA PRO A 254 12.64 16.02 -24.09
C PRO A 254 11.36 15.29 -23.68
N THR A 255 11.32 13.99 -23.96
CA THR A 255 10.16 13.15 -23.63
C THR A 255 10.27 12.74 -22.17
N PRO A 256 9.28 13.02 -21.31
CA PRO A 256 9.25 12.45 -19.98
C PRO A 256 9.18 10.93 -20.10
N SER A 257 10.14 10.24 -19.49
CA SER A 257 10.11 8.81 -19.27
C SER A 257 10.10 8.53 -17.78
N SER A 258 9.31 7.55 -17.36
CA SER A 258 9.30 7.09 -15.97
C SER A 258 9.33 5.58 -15.91
N VAL A 259 10.09 5.07 -14.93
CA VAL A 259 9.91 3.72 -14.43
C VAL A 259 8.99 3.84 -13.23
N SER A 260 7.90 3.08 -13.21
CA SER A 260 6.99 3.03 -12.08
C SER A 260 6.93 1.60 -11.56
N GLU A 261 7.16 1.44 -10.26
CA GLU A 261 7.04 0.17 -9.54
C GLU A 261 5.73 0.18 -8.75
N GLN A 262 4.73 -0.54 -9.25
CA GLN A 262 3.46 -0.72 -8.58
C GLN A 262 3.55 -1.93 -7.64
N ILE A 263 2.94 -1.82 -6.46
CA ILE A 263 2.98 -2.88 -5.44
C ILE A 263 1.54 -3.26 -5.07
N TYR A 264 1.20 -4.53 -5.19
CA TYR A 264 -0.16 -5.06 -4.98
C TYR A 264 -0.20 -6.05 -3.82
N TYR A 265 -0.86 -5.68 -2.74
CA TYR A 265 -1.11 -6.51 -1.55
C TYR A 265 -2.51 -7.12 -1.58
N ALA A 266 -2.84 -7.92 -0.55
CA ALA A 266 -4.13 -8.59 -0.35
C ALA A 266 -5.35 -7.65 -0.52
N ASP A 267 -5.30 -6.47 0.11
CA ASP A 267 -6.42 -5.54 0.23
C ASP A 267 -6.13 -4.14 -0.31
N SER A 268 -4.91 -3.92 -0.80
CA SER A 268 -4.46 -2.59 -1.19
C SER A 268 -3.40 -2.66 -2.28
N PHE A 269 -3.18 -1.53 -2.93
CA PHE A 269 -2.02 -1.36 -3.79
C PHE A 269 -1.51 0.07 -3.78
N VAL A 270 -0.22 0.20 -4.09
CA VAL A 270 0.49 1.47 -4.25
C VAL A 270 0.78 1.68 -5.72
N PHE A 271 0.32 2.80 -6.25
CA PHE A 271 0.49 3.21 -7.63
C PHE A 271 1.21 4.57 -7.70
N PRO A 272 2.55 4.59 -7.87
CA PRO A 272 3.29 5.83 -7.96
C PRO A 272 3.19 6.43 -9.37
N ILE A 273 2.71 7.66 -9.43
CA ILE A 273 2.76 8.53 -10.61
C ILE A 273 4.08 9.31 -10.53
N ILE A 274 5.04 8.90 -11.34
CA ILE A 274 6.38 9.47 -11.37
C ILE A 274 6.51 10.37 -12.59
N VAL A 275 6.87 11.63 -12.34
CA VAL A 275 7.17 12.62 -13.38
C VAL A 275 8.63 13.00 -13.23
N ASN A 276 9.45 12.56 -14.19
CA ASN A 276 10.84 13.01 -14.30
C ASN A 276 10.90 14.21 -15.23
N VAL A 277 11.23 15.38 -14.67
CA VAL A 277 11.29 16.65 -15.37
C VAL A 277 12.76 16.95 -15.68
N PRO A 278 13.22 16.84 -16.95
CA PRO A 278 14.64 17.00 -17.27
C PRO A 278 15.11 18.46 -17.17
N VAL A 279 14.22 19.41 -17.42
CA VAL A 279 14.43 20.86 -17.27
C VAL A 279 13.17 21.49 -16.69
N SER A 280 13.32 22.49 -15.82
CA SER A 280 12.17 23.15 -15.19
C SER A 280 11.14 23.59 -16.22
N LEU A 281 9.88 23.19 -16.03
CA LEU A 281 8.84 23.34 -17.06
C LEU A 281 8.53 24.83 -17.32
N ASP A 282 8.65 25.68 -16.31
CA ASP A 282 8.49 27.14 -16.37
C ASP A 282 9.44 27.83 -17.36
N THR A 283 10.54 27.18 -17.76
CA THR A 283 11.45 27.72 -18.76
C THR A 283 10.81 27.79 -20.15
N PHE A 284 9.89 26.87 -20.47
CA PHE A 284 9.27 26.76 -21.80
C PHE A 284 7.74 26.63 -21.82
N MET A 285 7.08 26.40 -20.69
CA MET A 285 5.62 26.31 -20.53
C MET A 285 5.05 27.53 -19.81
N ASN A 286 3.83 27.94 -20.18
CA ASN A 286 3.06 29.02 -19.55
C ASN A 286 2.02 28.48 -18.57
N ASP A 287 1.10 27.65 -19.07
CA ASP A 287 0.08 26.97 -18.29
C ASP A 287 0.17 25.47 -18.56
N THR A 288 -0.04 24.67 -17.53
CA THR A 288 0.00 23.21 -17.64
C THR A 288 -0.82 22.60 -16.53
N TRP A 289 -1.69 21.68 -16.91
CA TRP A 289 -2.45 20.86 -15.97
C TRP A 289 -2.48 19.40 -16.41
N LEU A 290 -2.60 18.53 -15.41
CA LEU A 290 -2.82 17.10 -15.60
C LEU A 290 -4.12 16.73 -14.90
N ARG A 291 -5.05 16.07 -15.59
CA ARG A 291 -6.23 15.44 -14.98
C ARG A 291 -5.97 13.94 -14.89
N VAL A 292 -6.14 13.36 -13.71
CA VAL A 292 -6.09 11.91 -13.49
C VAL A 292 -7.39 11.49 -12.82
N THR A 293 -8.16 10.65 -13.48
CA THR A 293 -9.48 10.23 -12.99
C THR A 293 -9.74 8.75 -13.23
N SER A 294 -10.63 8.18 -12.43
CA SER A 294 -11.20 6.85 -12.59
C SER A 294 -12.69 6.99 -12.88
N GLU A 295 -13.17 6.31 -13.90
CA GLU A 295 -14.55 6.36 -14.35
C GLU A 295 -15.24 5.00 -14.17
N SER A 296 -16.53 5.01 -13.85
CA SER A 296 -17.30 3.79 -13.66
C SER A 296 -17.93 3.30 -14.96
N ALA A 297 -17.95 1.99 -15.19
CA ALA A 297 -18.51 1.39 -16.41
C ALA A 297 -20.05 1.45 -16.50
N TYR A 298 -20.74 1.62 -15.37
CA TYR A 298 -22.20 1.72 -15.27
C TYR A 298 -22.55 2.46 -13.98
N PRO A 299 -23.77 3.05 -13.85
CA PRO A 299 -24.22 3.75 -12.65
C PRO A 299 -24.16 2.81 -11.44
N PRO A 300 -23.12 2.92 -10.62
CA PRO A 300 -22.99 2.03 -9.49
C PRO A 300 -23.75 2.73 -8.38
N LYS A 301 -24.84 2.16 -7.86
CA LYS A 301 -25.54 2.71 -6.68
C LYS A 301 -24.56 2.81 -5.50
N THR A 302 -23.82 3.90 -5.48
CA THR A 302 -22.62 4.11 -4.69
C THR A 302 -22.60 5.54 -4.24
N ARG A 303 -21.83 5.79 -3.20
CA ARG A 303 -21.72 7.09 -2.59
C ARG A 303 -20.27 7.53 -2.59
N PHE A 304 -20.03 8.70 -3.16
CA PHE A 304 -18.73 9.35 -3.14
C PHE A 304 -18.54 10.13 -1.85
N TYR A 305 -17.37 10.01 -1.24
CA TYR A 305 -16.91 10.84 -0.14
C TYR A 305 -15.50 11.32 -0.41
N ASN A 306 -15.14 12.50 0.11
CA ASN A 306 -13.72 12.86 0.25
C ASN A 306 -13.51 13.69 1.51
N SER A 307 -12.25 14.03 1.80
CA SER A 307 -11.88 14.77 3.01
C SER A 307 -12.53 16.16 3.16
N ARG A 308 -13.03 16.74 2.06
CA ARG A 308 -13.74 18.03 2.01
C ARG A 308 -15.26 17.86 2.00
N ASN A 309 -15.76 16.76 1.43
CA ASN A 309 -17.16 16.47 1.17
C ASN A 309 -17.62 15.24 1.96
N LYS A 310 -17.62 15.35 3.30
CA LYS A 310 -17.88 14.21 4.21
C LYS A 310 -19.33 13.74 4.27
N LYS A 311 -20.29 14.56 3.84
CA LYS A 311 -21.70 14.15 3.72
C LYS A 311 -21.90 13.11 2.61
N GLY A 312 -21.03 13.18 1.60
CA GLY A 312 -21.07 12.37 0.40
C GLY A 312 -22.24 12.68 -0.52
N VAL A 313 -22.13 12.20 -1.76
CA VAL A 313 -23.13 12.36 -2.82
C VAL A 313 -23.36 11.02 -3.51
N LEU A 314 -24.58 10.80 -4.01
CA LEU A 314 -24.91 9.61 -4.77
C LEU A 314 -24.22 9.68 -6.14
N ILE A 315 -23.76 8.54 -6.66
CA ILE A 315 -23.35 8.38 -8.05
C ILE A 315 -24.44 7.55 -8.74
N ASP A 316 -25.15 8.16 -9.70
CA ASP A 316 -26.24 7.51 -10.44
C ASP A 316 -26.27 7.87 -11.94
N GLY A 317 -25.25 8.58 -12.44
CA GLY A 317 -25.11 9.04 -13.81
C GLY A 317 -25.86 10.35 -14.10
N LYS A 318 -26.33 11.08 -13.07
CA LYS A 318 -27.02 12.37 -13.22
C LYS A 318 -26.60 13.40 -12.16
N MET A 319 -25.95 14.47 -12.63
CA MET A 319 -25.55 15.61 -11.79
C MET A 319 -26.74 16.27 -11.07
N SER A 320 -26.84 16.05 -9.76
CA SER A 320 -27.70 16.76 -8.81
C SER A 320 -27.15 18.14 -8.43
N GLU A 321 -27.95 18.93 -7.71
CA GLU A 321 -27.48 20.21 -7.15
C GLU A 321 -26.45 20.00 -6.03
N GLU A 322 -26.57 18.92 -5.25
CA GLU A 322 -25.59 18.55 -4.23
C GLU A 322 -24.21 18.26 -4.86
N GLU A 323 -24.17 17.56 -5.99
CA GLU A 323 -22.93 17.25 -6.72
C GLU A 323 -22.30 18.51 -7.33
N LYS A 324 -23.10 19.40 -7.91
CA LYS A 324 -22.61 20.67 -8.48
C LYS A 324 -21.99 21.60 -7.43
N ASN A 325 -22.38 21.43 -6.16
CA ASN A 325 -21.93 22.24 -5.03
C ASN A 325 -20.82 21.58 -4.19
N LEU A 326 -20.21 20.49 -4.68
CA LEU A 326 -19.05 19.87 -4.02
C LEU A 326 -17.90 20.88 -3.85
N ASP A 327 -17.24 20.85 -2.69
CA ASP A 327 -16.01 21.61 -2.46
C ASP A 327 -14.88 21.01 -3.30
N ALA A 328 -14.48 21.74 -4.35
CA ALA A 328 -13.48 21.32 -5.32
C ALA A 328 -12.03 21.50 -4.85
N GLY A 329 -11.81 21.96 -3.62
CA GLY A 329 -10.48 22.20 -3.07
C GLY A 329 -9.66 20.92 -2.87
N SER A 330 -8.38 21.11 -2.51
CA SER A 330 -7.46 19.99 -2.27
C SER A 330 -7.97 19.04 -1.18
N TYR A 331 -7.91 17.76 -1.48
CA TYR A 331 -8.29 16.66 -0.60
C TYR A 331 -7.13 15.65 -0.49
N ASN A 332 -7.14 14.80 0.53
CA ASN A 332 -6.09 13.79 0.75
C ASN A 332 -6.59 12.35 0.65
N TRP A 333 -7.90 12.13 0.76
CA TRP A 333 -8.51 10.83 0.52
C TRP A 333 -9.89 11.00 -0.12
N GLN A 334 -10.30 9.99 -0.89
CA GLN A 334 -11.64 9.83 -1.43
C GLN A 334 -12.09 8.37 -1.28
N VAL A 335 -13.40 8.16 -1.19
CA VAL A 335 -14.03 6.83 -1.07
C VAL A 335 -15.20 6.73 -2.04
N VAL A 336 -15.32 5.59 -2.71
CA VAL A 336 -16.53 5.14 -3.39
C VAL A 336 -17.06 3.95 -2.63
N ALA A 337 -18.17 4.12 -1.93
CA ALA A 337 -18.80 3.09 -1.11
C ALA A 337 -20.04 2.52 -1.81
N PHE A 338 -20.21 1.20 -1.83
CA PHE A 338 -21.43 0.58 -2.33
C PHE A 338 -22.60 0.84 -1.36
N ASP A 339 -23.74 1.25 -1.91
CA ASP A 339 -24.95 1.64 -1.16
C ASP A 339 -26.11 0.66 -1.45
N ASP A 340 -25.79 -0.59 -1.77
CA ASP A 340 -26.76 -1.64 -2.16
C ASP A 340 -26.58 -2.92 -1.31
N PRO A 341 -27.23 -3.03 -0.14
CA PRO A 341 -27.11 -4.20 0.73
C PRO A 341 -27.44 -5.52 -0.01
N PRO A 342 -26.66 -6.60 0.20
CA PRO A 342 -25.65 -6.79 1.24
C PRO A 342 -24.23 -6.27 0.88
N VAL A 343 -24.06 -5.60 -0.25
CA VAL A 343 -22.76 -5.06 -0.69
C VAL A 343 -22.42 -3.84 0.15
N THR A 344 -21.44 -3.99 1.04
CA THR A 344 -21.01 -2.96 2.00
C THR A 344 -19.53 -2.58 1.83
N GLY A 345 -18.90 -3.13 0.79
CA GLY A 345 -17.53 -2.81 0.45
C GLY A 345 -17.36 -1.35 0.01
N ALA A 346 -16.13 -0.87 0.03
CA ALA A 346 -15.78 0.41 -0.57
C ALA A 346 -14.37 0.36 -1.18
N TRP A 347 -14.14 1.29 -2.09
CA TRP A 347 -12.83 1.59 -2.62
C TRP A 347 -12.36 2.94 -2.08
N LEU A 348 -11.28 2.95 -1.29
CA LEU A 348 -10.66 4.17 -0.80
C LEU A 348 -9.39 4.45 -1.60
N ASN A 349 -9.20 5.70 -2.03
CA ASN A 349 -7.97 6.19 -2.63
C ASN A 349 -7.38 7.31 -1.74
N ARG A 350 -6.11 7.17 -1.37
CA ARG A 350 -5.28 8.18 -0.73
C ARG A 350 -4.31 8.79 -1.74
N LEU A 351 -4.19 10.11 -1.71
CA LEU A 351 -3.13 10.85 -2.40
C LEU A 351 -2.00 11.16 -1.42
N ASP A 352 -0.79 10.71 -1.76
CA ASP A 352 0.40 10.88 -0.93
C ASP A 352 1.56 11.45 -1.76
N PHE A 353 2.06 12.62 -1.38
CA PHE A 353 3.14 13.30 -2.09
C PHE A 353 3.82 14.35 -1.22
N ASP A 354 5.07 14.67 -1.55
CA ASP A 354 5.82 15.74 -0.92
C ASP A 354 5.37 17.10 -1.47
N LYS A 355 4.47 17.77 -0.74
CA LYS A 355 3.95 19.11 -1.08
C LYS A 355 5.04 20.18 -1.18
N LYS A 356 6.22 19.97 -0.59
CA LYS A 356 7.34 20.91 -0.70
C LYS A 356 8.10 20.74 -2.01
N LYS A 357 8.22 19.50 -2.49
CA LYS A 357 8.90 19.18 -3.77
C LYS A 357 7.99 19.35 -4.98
N THR A 358 6.71 19.03 -4.80
CA THR A 358 5.68 19.09 -5.84
C THR A 358 4.68 20.18 -5.48
N PRO A 359 4.97 21.48 -5.73
CA PRO A 359 4.08 22.60 -5.42
C PRO A 359 2.88 22.70 -6.38
N ALA A 360 2.37 21.56 -6.85
CA ALA A 360 1.17 21.48 -7.66
C ALA A 360 -0.06 21.59 -6.75
N ARG A 361 -1.11 22.24 -7.27
CA ARG A 361 -2.39 22.35 -6.57
C ARG A 361 -3.30 21.22 -7.02
N ILE A 362 -3.82 20.47 -6.06
CA ILE A 362 -4.81 19.41 -6.31
C ILE A 362 -6.19 20.02 -6.22
N GLU A 363 -6.99 19.87 -7.26
CA GLU A 363 -8.40 20.25 -7.30
C GLU A 363 -9.24 19.03 -7.66
N LEU A 364 -10.36 18.82 -6.99
CA LEU A 364 -11.28 17.73 -7.30
C LEU A 364 -11.81 17.88 -8.73
N TYR A 365 -11.77 16.79 -9.47
CA TYR A 365 -12.59 16.59 -10.65
C TYR A 365 -13.70 15.61 -10.30
N TYR A 366 -14.93 16.00 -10.60
CA TYR A 366 -16.13 15.20 -10.41
C TYR A 366 -17.07 15.42 -11.59
N MET A 367 -17.50 14.33 -12.22
CA MET A 367 -18.56 14.35 -13.22
C MET A 367 -19.37 13.05 -13.13
N ASP A 368 -20.68 13.19 -12.97
CA ASP A 368 -21.64 12.08 -12.98
C ASP A 368 -22.80 12.43 -13.91
N ASP A 369 -22.52 12.51 -15.21
CA ASP A 369 -23.52 12.71 -16.25
C ASP A 369 -23.22 11.80 -17.45
N ILE A 370 -24.10 10.81 -17.64
CA ILE A 370 -24.02 9.84 -18.74
C ILE A 370 -24.06 10.49 -20.14
N ASN A 371 -24.52 11.74 -20.25
CA ASN A 371 -24.58 12.44 -21.53
C ASN A 371 -23.31 13.23 -21.86
N VAL A 372 -22.44 13.47 -20.88
CA VAL A 372 -21.19 14.21 -21.08
C VAL A 372 -20.11 13.21 -21.52
N LYS A 373 -19.61 13.38 -22.74
CA LYS A 373 -18.58 12.52 -23.33
C LYS A 373 -17.18 13.00 -22.94
N ASP A 374 -16.24 12.07 -22.78
CA ASP A 374 -14.83 12.37 -22.54
C ASP A 374 -13.92 11.32 -23.19
N PRO A 375 -14.00 11.15 -24.53
CA PRO A 375 -13.33 10.06 -25.22
C PRO A 375 -11.80 10.11 -25.04
N PRO A 376 -11.12 8.96 -25.14
CA PRO A 376 -11.67 7.64 -25.46
C PRO A 376 -12.36 6.97 -24.26
N ASP A 377 -13.50 6.33 -24.53
CA ASP A 377 -14.38 5.63 -23.57
C ASP A 377 -14.64 4.21 -24.08
N GLU A 378 -14.72 3.21 -23.20
CA GLU A 378 -15.30 1.91 -23.56
C GLU A 378 -16.84 1.96 -23.47
N TYR A 379 -17.35 2.64 -22.45
CA TYR A 379 -18.77 2.93 -22.23
C TYR A 379 -19.00 4.44 -22.33
N PRO A 380 -19.74 4.93 -23.35
CA PRO A 380 -19.94 6.37 -23.53
C PRO A 380 -20.65 7.04 -22.35
N GLY A 381 -20.13 8.21 -21.95
CA GLY A 381 -20.69 9.02 -20.87
C GLY A 381 -19.80 9.02 -19.63
N GLN A 382 -19.93 10.03 -18.78
CA GLN A 382 -19.13 10.14 -17.57
C GLN A 382 -19.94 9.77 -16.35
N ILE A 383 -19.74 8.55 -15.85
CA ILE A 383 -20.48 8.02 -14.70
C ILE A 383 -19.52 7.88 -13.54
N GLY A 384 -19.71 8.69 -12.50
CA GLY A 384 -18.78 8.78 -11.39
C GLY A 384 -17.33 8.90 -11.88
N ASN A 385 -17.05 9.86 -12.77
CA ASN A 385 -15.70 10.18 -13.20
C ASN A 385 -15.03 11.02 -12.10
N LEU A 386 -14.22 10.35 -11.28
CA LEU A 386 -13.69 10.87 -10.03
C LEU A 386 -12.18 10.98 -10.08
N GLY A 387 -11.64 12.10 -9.63
CA GLY A 387 -10.20 12.25 -9.50
C GLY A 387 -9.82 13.70 -9.29
N TYR A 388 -8.73 14.12 -9.92
CA TYR A 388 -8.19 15.44 -9.65
C TYR A 388 -7.52 16.07 -10.87
N TYR A 389 -7.53 17.40 -10.87
CA TYR A 389 -6.55 18.20 -11.58
C TYR A 389 -5.32 18.41 -10.68
N LEU A 390 -4.15 18.17 -11.23
CA LEU A 390 -2.91 18.83 -10.84
C LEU A 390 -2.81 20.11 -11.65
N LYS A 391 -3.02 21.24 -11.01
CA LYS A 391 -2.78 22.58 -11.56
C LYS A 391 -1.37 23.05 -11.21
N ASP A 392 -0.92 24.07 -11.92
CA ASP A 392 0.40 24.68 -11.72
C ASP A 392 1.58 23.71 -11.97
N VAL A 393 1.38 22.68 -12.80
CA VAL A 393 2.41 21.67 -13.11
C VAL A 393 3.64 22.31 -13.76
N HIS A 394 3.45 23.42 -14.49
CA HIS A 394 4.56 24.19 -15.06
C HIS A 394 5.55 24.71 -14.00
N ARG A 395 5.15 24.80 -12.72
CA ARG A 395 6.03 25.24 -11.61
C ARG A 395 6.92 24.13 -11.06
N LEU A 396 6.82 22.90 -11.58
CA LEU A 396 7.71 21.81 -11.20
C LEU A 396 9.12 22.13 -11.71
N GLY A 397 10.06 22.22 -10.75
CA GLY A 397 11.48 22.32 -11.06
C GLY A 397 12.01 21.02 -11.68
N ALA A 398 13.23 21.07 -12.23
CA ALA A 398 13.91 19.87 -12.71
C ALA A 398 14.06 18.81 -11.60
N GLY A 399 13.96 17.54 -11.95
CA GLY A 399 14.14 16.39 -11.06
C GLY A 399 12.96 15.43 -11.01
N HIS A 400 12.97 14.58 -9.97
CA HIS A 400 11.99 13.52 -9.75
C HIS A 400 10.86 13.99 -8.85
N HIS A 401 9.65 14.00 -9.40
CA HIS A 401 8.41 14.28 -8.67
C HIS A 401 7.58 13.01 -8.58
N VAL A 402 7.09 12.70 -7.38
CA VAL A 402 6.30 11.50 -7.13
C VAL A 402 4.99 11.90 -6.46
N LEU A 403 3.89 11.47 -7.07
CA LEU A 403 2.57 11.46 -6.49
C LEU A 403 2.11 10.00 -6.40
N SER A 404 1.92 9.50 -5.20
CA SER A 404 1.47 8.13 -4.98
C SER A 404 -0.03 8.11 -4.75
N THR A 405 -0.72 7.29 -5.52
CA THR A 405 -2.08 6.86 -5.21
C THR A 405 -2.00 5.54 -4.46
N ILE A 406 -2.56 5.48 -3.25
CA ILE A 406 -2.64 4.25 -2.47
C ILE A 406 -4.11 3.88 -2.35
N MET A 407 -4.47 2.71 -2.87
CA MET A 407 -5.85 2.27 -2.96
C MET A 407 -6.10 1.11 -2.00
N TYR A 408 -7.28 1.10 -1.37
CA TYR A 408 -7.68 0.10 -0.38
C TYR A 408 -9.10 -0.39 -0.68
N ALA A 409 -9.26 -1.71 -0.73
CA ALA A 409 -10.56 -2.38 -0.66
C ALA A 409 -10.97 -2.53 0.81
N ILE A 410 -12.04 -1.86 1.21
CA ILE A 410 -12.56 -1.88 2.58
C ILE A 410 -13.79 -2.77 2.63
N PRO A 411 -13.79 -3.91 3.36
CA PRO A 411 -14.90 -4.85 3.30
C PRO A 411 -16.24 -4.36 3.87
N SER A 412 -16.25 -3.48 4.86
CA SER A 412 -17.49 -3.02 5.49
C SER A 412 -17.33 -1.56 5.87
N TYR A 413 -17.41 -0.69 4.87
CA TYR A 413 -17.14 0.73 5.06
C TYR A 413 -18.31 1.44 5.72
N LYS A 414 -17.96 2.29 6.69
CA LYS A 414 -18.82 3.34 7.23
C LYS A 414 -18.06 4.66 7.23
N PRO A 415 -18.73 5.80 6.99
CA PRO A 415 -18.11 7.10 7.18
C PRO A 415 -17.48 7.21 8.58
N GLY A 416 -16.18 7.49 8.64
CA GLY A 416 -15.34 7.45 9.84
C GLY A 416 -14.21 6.41 9.78
N ASP A 417 -14.39 5.34 9.00
CA ASP A 417 -13.40 4.25 8.87
C ASP A 417 -12.13 4.68 8.13
N GLU A 418 -12.19 5.75 7.33
CA GLU A 418 -11.05 6.30 6.59
C GLU A 418 -9.88 6.65 7.52
N SER A 419 -10.17 7.08 8.75
CA SER A 419 -9.15 7.42 9.74
C SER A 419 -8.24 6.23 10.07
N THR A 420 -8.79 5.02 10.12
CA THR A 420 -8.03 3.80 10.38
C THR A 420 -7.12 3.46 9.20
N VAL A 421 -7.63 3.63 7.98
CA VAL A 421 -6.85 3.40 6.75
C VAL A 421 -5.76 4.45 6.58
N MET A 422 -6.04 5.72 6.88
CA MET A 422 -5.05 6.81 6.78
C MET A 422 -3.86 6.58 7.72
N ASN A 423 -4.10 6.00 8.89
CA ASN A 423 -3.05 5.68 9.84
C ASN A 423 -2.03 4.64 9.33
N VAL A 424 -2.30 3.90 8.23
CA VAL A 424 -1.30 3.01 7.58
C VAL A 424 -0.07 3.79 7.16
N VAL A 425 -0.27 4.99 6.65
CA VAL A 425 0.81 5.87 6.20
C VAL A 425 1.12 6.96 7.24
N ASP A 426 0.10 7.55 7.87
CA ASP A 426 0.30 8.70 8.78
C ASP A 426 0.89 8.31 10.14
N LYS A 427 0.65 7.06 10.57
CA LYS A 427 1.04 6.51 11.87
C LYS A 427 1.51 5.05 11.69
N PRO A 428 2.59 4.84 10.91
CA PRO A 428 3.04 3.50 10.54
C PRO A 428 3.38 2.68 11.79
N LEU A 429 3.16 1.37 11.70
CA LEU A 429 3.50 0.45 12.78
C LEU A 429 4.98 0.54 13.14
N LYS A 430 5.28 0.55 14.44
CA LYS A 430 6.65 0.50 14.94
C LYS A 430 7.11 -0.96 15.01
N VAL A 431 8.25 -1.23 14.41
CA VAL A 431 8.84 -2.58 14.33
C VAL A 431 10.13 -2.61 15.12
N THR A 432 10.30 -3.62 15.97
CA THR A 432 11.52 -3.84 16.75
C THR A 432 11.92 -5.31 16.70
N VAL A 433 13.15 -5.57 16.26
CA VAL A 433 13.72 -6.91 16.21
C VAL A 433 14.51 -7.18 17.50
N LYS A 434 14.30 -8.34 18.10
CA LYS A 434 14.95 -8.81 19.35
C LYS A 434 15.64 -10.15 19.17
#